data_AF-A0A4U0NYK1-F1
#
_entry.id   AF-A0A4U0NYK1-F1
#
_cell.length_a   1.000
_cell.length_b   1.000
_cell.length_c   1.000
_cell.angle_alpha   90.00
_cell.angle_beta   90.00
_cell.angle_gamma   90.00
#
_symmetry.space_group_name_H-M   'P 1'
#
loop_
_entity.id
_entity.type
_entity.pdbx_description
1 polymer ?
#
loop_
_entity_poly.entity_id
_entity_poly.type
_entity_poly.pdbx_seq_one_letter_code
_entity_poly.pdbx_strand_id
1 'polypeptide(L)'
;MIEVIQRPSVRKADKPDVIMSRMDYIIICQVIEQLNEIGMTDDELSFLLGKANNYVFGFIIKPGDKNRFNEDQIDLLPYILGCPFSKIIPNGAEPGNIQLYHTGGIPDHGYKGFSHIVYFPSGEGIRIIWKKKNAPKGSTRKTNKGLLDLLKRWIEKKFFNKKRDGLEIYKKIKTESNISFTVSELEKCLKILCSSRHKLLEKDSIDGILKYWREGS
;
A
#
# COMPACT_ATOMS: atom_id res chain seq x y z
N MET A 1 -0.57 -2.77 -9.67
CA MET A 1 -1.55 -1.72 -10.01
C MET A 1 -2.94 -2.25 -9.73
N ILE A 2 -3.84 -1.35 -9.32
CA ILE A 2 -5.24 -1.67 -9.01
C ILE A 2 -6.07 -0.95 -10.07
N GLU A 3 -6.75 -1.71 -10.91
CA GLU A 3 -7.67 -1.17 -11.90
C GLU A 3 -9.02 -0.86 -11.23
N VAL A 4 -9.60 0.30 -11.55
CA VAL A 4 -10.91 0.74 -11.05
C VAL A 4 -11.85 0.89 -12.24
N ILE A 5 -12.93 0.12 -12.25
CA ILE A 5 -13.93 0.13 -13.31
C ILE A 5 -15.25 0.61 -12.71
N GLN A 6 -15.86 1.61 -13.33
CA GLN A 6 -17.18 2.12 -12.94
C GLN A 6 -18.21 1.77 -14.00
N ARG A 7 -19.39 1.31 -13.58
CA ARG A 7 -20.51 0.98 -14.48
C ARG A 7 -21.83 1.41 -13.84
N PRO A 8 -22.80 1.91 -14.63
CA PRO A 8 -24.16 2.10 -14.13
C PRO A 8 -24.72 0.79 -13.56
N SER A 9 -25.49 0.90 -12.49
CA SER A 9 -26.18 -0.22 -11.86
C SER A 9 -27.69 0.02 -11.89
N VAL A 10 -28.42 -1.01 -12.33
CA VAL A 10 -29.88 -1.07 -12.30
C VAL A 10 -30.42 -1.78 -11.05
N ARG A 11 -29.53 -2.20 -10.14
CA ARG A 11 -29.95 -2.80 -8.86
C ARG A 11 -30.60 -1.75 -7.98
N LYS A 12 -31.55 -2.20 -7.15
CA LYS A 12 -32.19 -1.33 -6.15
C LYS A 12 -31.35 -1.28 -4.88
N ALA A 13 -31.37 -0.14 -4.21
CA ALA A 13 -30.82 -0.01 -2.87
C ALA A 13 -31.62 -0.88 -1.89
N ASP A 14 -30.93 -1.78 -1.21
CA ASP A 14 -31.40 -2.58 -0.09
C ASP A 14 -30.78 -2.08 1.22
N LYS A 15 -30.54 -2.94 2.20
CA LYS A 15 -29.79 -2.55 3.40
C LYS A 15 -28.29 -2.44 3.03
N PRO A 16 -27.58 -1.37 3.45
CA PRO A 16 -26.14 -1.29 3.18
C PRO A 16 -25.39 -2.44 3.87
N ASP A 17 -24.47 -3.06 3.13
CA ASP A 17 -23.58 -4.08 3.66
C ASP A 17 -22.50 -3.45 4.55
N VAL A 18 -22.04 -2.26 4.17
CA VAL A 18 -21.00 -1.50 4.85
C VAL A 18 -21.44 -0.04 5.00
N ILE A 19 -21.22 0.51 6.19
CA ILE A 19 -21.31 1.93 6.46
C ILE A 19 -19.93 2.35 6.99
N MET A 20 -19.28 3.32 6.34
CA MET A 20 -17.96 3.79 6.74
C MET A 20 -17.82 5.31 6.57
N SER A 21 -16.78 5.90 7.16
CA SER A 21 -16.43 7.30 6.94
C SER A 21 -16.26 7.56 5.44
N ARG A 22 -16.94 8.61 4.94
CA ARG A 22 -16.78 9.05 3.56
C ARG A 22 -15.36 9.51 3.28
N MET A 23 -14.71 10.12 4.28
CA MET A 23 -13.31 10.55 4.14
C MET A 23 -12.37 9.37 3.96
N ASP A 24 -12.53 8.30 4.77
CA ASP A 24 -11.69 7.10 4.62
C ASP A 24 -11.85 6.47 3.22
N TYR A 25 -13.08 6.47 2.70
CA TYR A 25 -13.37 6.00 1.35
C TYR A 25 -12.73 6.89 0.27
N ILE A 26 -12.79 8.21 0.42
CA ILE A 26 -12.15 9.15 -0.50
C ILE A 26 -10.63 8.97 -0.49
N ILE A 27 -10.02 8.89 0.69
CA ILE A 27 -8.57 8.69 0.85
C ILE A 27 -8.13 7.42 0.13
N ILE A 28 -8.82 6.29 0.31
CA ILE A 28 -8.40 5.05 -0.38
C ILE A 28 -8.53 5.16 -1.90
N CYS A 29 -9.55 5.85 -2.41
CA CYS A 29 -9.70 6.11 -3.85
C CYS A 29 -8.54 6.96 -4.37
N GLN A 30 -8.24 8.08 -3.69
CA GLN A 30 -7.15 8.99 -4.05
C GLN A 30 -5.78 8.31 -3.99
N VAL A 31 -5.50 7.53 -2.96
CA VAL A 31 -4.25 6.75 -2.84
C VAL A 31 -4.09 5.81 -4.04
N ILE A 32 -5.15 5.11 -4.45
CA ILE A 32 -5.09 4.18 -5.59
C ILE A 32 -4.83 4.92 -6.90
N GLU A 33 -5.49 6.05 -7.11
CA GLU A 33 -5.25 6.93 -8.27
C GLU A 33 -3.78 7.36 -8.33
N GLN A 34 -3.24 7.86 -7.22
CA GLN A 34 -1.85 8.31 -7.14
C GLN A 34 -0.84 7.16 -7.30
N LEU A 35 -1.12 5.98 -6.74
CA LEU A 35 -0.29 4.78 -6.94
C LEU A 35 -0.20 4.40 -8.42
N ASN A 36 -1.33 4.39 -9.11
CA ASN A 36 -1.36 4.08 -10.54
C ASN A 36 -0.65 5.15 -11.37
N GLU A 37 -0.80 6.43 -11.03
CA GLU A 37 -0.14 7.56 -11.70
C GLU A 37 1.39 7.44 -11.67
N ILE A 38 1.96 7.10 -10.51
CA ILE A 38 3.42 6.96 -10.35
C ILE A 38 3.94 5.55 -10.65
N GLY A 39 3.06 4.62 -11.02
CA GLY A 39 3.41 3.22 -11.29
C GLY A 39 3.86 2.43 -10.05
N MET A 40 3.50 2.87 -8.84
CA MET A 40 3.78 2.17 -7.59
C MET A 40 2.70 1.13 -7.29
N THR A 41 3.11 -0.04 -6.83
CA THR A 41 2.16 -1.08 -6.43
C THR A 41 1.71 -0.94 -4.99
N ASP A 42 0.51 -1.43 -4.67
CA ASP A 42 0.00 -1.52 -3.29
C ASP A 42 0.95 -2.29 -2.35
N ASP A 43 1.64 -3.33 -2.83
CA ASP A 43 2.63 -4.06 -2.02
C ASP A 43 3.88 -3.21 -1.73
N GLU A 44 4.27 -2.32 -2.64
CA GLU A 44 5.37 -1.37 -2.42
C GLU A 44 4.99 -0.29 -1.41
N LEU A 45 3.78 0.27 -1.52
CA LEU A 45 3.28 1.21 -0.50
C LEU A 45 3.16 0.52 0.86
N SER A 46 2.62 -0.71 0.90
CA SER A 46 2.52 -1.52 2.11
C SER A 46 3.91 -1.68 2.76
N PHE A 47 4.94 -2.02 1.98
CA PHE A 47 6.30 -2.13 2.47
C PHE A 47 6.84 -0.82 3.05
N LEU A 48 6.63 0.32 2.37
CA LEU A 48 7.08 1.62 2.87
C LEU A 48 6.37 2.02 4.17
N LEU A 49 5.09 1.69 4.31
CA LEU A 49 4.33 1.89 5.55
C LEU A 49 4.63 0.83 6.63
N GLY A 50 5.51 -0.14 6.34
CA GLY A 50 5.83 -1.26 7.22
C GLY A 50 4.64 -2.22 7.46
N LYS A 51 3.65 -2.22 6.56
CA LYS A 51 2.45 -3.06 6.62
C LYS A 51 2.60 -4.34 5.81
N ALA A 52 1.73 -5.30 6.09
CA ALA A 52 1.66 -6.55 5.35
C ALA A 52 1.24 -6.31 3.88
N ASN A 53 1.68 -7.18 2.98
CA ASN A 53 1.31 -7.09 1.56
C ASN A 53 -0.20 -7.08 1.36
N ASN A 54 -0.66 -6.35 0.36
CA ASN A 54 -2.07 -6.05 0.11
C ASN A 54 -2.75 -5.19 1.19
N TYR A 55 -2.04 -4.31 1.89
CA TYR A 55 -2.67 -3.46 2.91
C TYR A 55 -3.72 -2.53 2.31
N VAL A 56 -3.39 -1.83 1.21
CA VAL A 56 -4.29 -0.89 0.53
C VAL A 56 -5.48 -1.64 -0.05
N PHE A 57 -5.24 -2.71 -0.81
CA PHE A 57 -6.31 -3.51 -1.40
C PHE A 57 -7.14 -4.27 -0.34
N GLY A 58 -6.51 -4.63 0.78
CA GLY A 58 -7.17 -5.26 1.92
C GLY A 58 -8.19 -4.34 2.59
N PHE A 59 -7.91 -3.04 2.67
CA PHE A 59 -8.86 -2.05 3.16
C PHE A 59 -10.11 -1.96 2.28
N ILE A 60 -9.96 -2.04 0.95
CA ILE A 60 -11.10 -2.04 0.02
C ILE A 60 -12.01 -3.26 0.25
N ILE A 61 -11.42 -4.46 0.38
CA ILE A 61 -12.19 -5.70 0.53
C ILE A 61 -12.88 -5.76 1.89
N LYS A 62 -12.19 -5.30 2.94
CA LYS A 62 -12.66 -5.33 4.33
C LYS A 62 -12.42 -3.97 4.97
N PRO A 63 -13.29 -2.98 4.70
CA PRO A 63 -13.20 -1.66 5.30
C PRO A 63 -13.57 -1.78 6.78
N GLY A 64 -12.55 -1.80 7.62
CA GLY A 64 -12.67 -1.84 9.07
C GLY A 64 -11.44 -1.21 9.71
N ASP A 65 -11.55 -0.87 11.00
CA ASP A 65 -10.55 -0.05 11.70
C ASP A 65 -9.13 -0.63 11.70
N LYS A 66 -8.99 -1.95 11.57
CA LYS A 66 -7.67 -2.61 11.49
C LYS A 66 -6.95 -2.38 10.16
N ASN A 67 -7.69 -2.01 9.12
CA ASN A 67 -7.19 -1.86 7.76
C ASN A 67 -7.23 -0.42 7.26
N ARG A 68 -7.84 0.52 8.00
CA ARG A 68 -7.84 1.95 7.65
C ARG A 68 -6.46 2.57 7.85
N PHE A 69 -6.13 3.59 7.07
CA PHE A 69 -4.96 4.42 7.35
C PHE A 69 -5.17 5.18 8.66
N ASN A 70 -4.15 5.19 9.52
CA ASN A 70 -4.15 6.10 10.68
C ASN A 70 -3.56 7.47 10.29
N GLU A 71 -3.70 8.44 11.18
CA GLU A 71 -3.24 9.82 10.96
C GLU A 71 -1.75 9.89 10.60
N ASP A 72 -0.89 9.21 11.38
CA ASP A 72 0.55 9.13 11.11
C ASP A 72 0.87 8.59 9.70
N GLN A 73 0.08 7.62 9.20
CA GLN A 73 0.27 7.10 7.85
C GLN A 73 -0.20 8.08 6.80
N ILE A 74 -1.32 8.77 7.03
CA ILE A 74 -1.87 9.78 6.11
C ILE A 74 -0.85 10.90 5.91
N ASP A 75 -0.21 11.36 6.97
CA ASP A 75 0.82 12.42 6.92
C ASP A 75 2.05 12.02 6.09
N LEU A 76 2.33 10.73 5.96
CA LEU A 76 3.42 10.21 5.15
C LEU A 76 3.07 10.05 3.67
N LEU A 77 1.79 9.95 3.32
CA LEU A 77 1.33 9.69 1.94
C LEU A 77 1.80 10.75 0.93
N PRO A 78 1.69 12.06 1.19
CA PRO A 78 2.16 13.10 0.25
C PRO A 78 3.63 12.92 -0.12
N TYR A 79 4.47 12.62 0.89
CA TYR A 79 5.89 12.38 0.69
C TYR A 79 6.15 11.10 -0.12
N ILE A 80 5.49 9.99 0.23
CA ILE A 80 5.70 8.70 -0.42
C ILE A 80 5.23 8.72 -1.88
N LEU A 81 4.09 9.36 -2.13
CA LEU A 81 3.44 9.42 -3.43
C LEU A 81 3.92 10.60 -4.28
N GLY A 82 4.70 11.53 -3.71
CA GLY A 82 5.24 12.67 -4.43
C GLY A 82 4.17 13.66 -4.89
N CYS A 83 3.12 13.86 -4.08
CA CYS A 83 1.98 14.70 -4.41
C CYS A 83 1.65 15.67 -3.26
N PRO A 84 0.93 16.79 -3.50
CA PRO A 84 0.47 17.66 -2.42
C PRO A 84 -0.62 16.99 -1.58
N PHE A 85 -0.77 17.40 -0.32
CA PHE A 85 -1.76 16.84 0.60
C PHE A 85 -3.20 16.91 0.07
N SER A 86 -3.53 17.95 -0.71
CA SER A 86 -4.84 18.13 -1.34
C SER A 86 -5.20 17.05 -2.38
N LYS A 87 -4.20 16.27 -2.86
CA LYS A 87 -4.41 15.10 -3.70
C LYS A 87 -4.74 13.84 -2.90
N ILE A 88 -4.55 13.85 -1.58
CA ILE A 88 -4.91 12.74 -0.68
C ILE A 88 -6.21 13.05 0.04
N ILE A 89 -6.32 14.26 0.60
CA ILE A 89 -7.52 14.77 1.27
C ILE A 89 -8.01 16.01 0.51
N PRO A 90 -9.01 15.89 -0.35
CA PRO A 90 -9.57 17.01 -1.09
C PRO A 90 -10.30 18.00 -0.17
N ASN A 91 -10.09 19.30 -0.36
CA ASN A 91 -10.65 20.38 0.47
C ASN A 91 -12.20 20.46 0.46
N GLY A 92 -12.86 19.85 -0.52
CA GLY A 92 -14.31 19.89 -0.69
C GLY A 92 -15.02 18.55 -0.45
N ALA A 93 -14.38 17.62 0.26
CA ALA A 93 -14.98 16.34 0.55
C ALA A 93 -16.23 16.51 1.43
N GLU A 94 -17.36 15.96 0.99
CA GLU A 94 -18.58 15.95 1.80
C GLU A 94 -18.34 15.23 3.13
N PRO A 95 -18.88 15.73 4.26
CA PRO A 95 -18.75 15.08 5.55
C PRO A 95 -19.65 13.85 5.67
N GLY A 96 -19.48 13.09 6.75
CA GLY A 96 -20.37 11.99 7.14
C GLY A 96 -19.97 10.62 6.58
N ASN A 97 -20.95 9.72 6.50
CA ASN A 97 -20.73 8.33 6.12
C ASN A 97 -21.14 8.04 4.68
N ILE A 98 -20.39 7.15 4.03
CA ILE A 98 -20.78 6.52 2.76
C ILE A 98 -21.34 5.12 3.03
N GLN A 99 -22.33 4.73 2.23
CA GLN A 99 -22.98 3.43 2.29
C GLN A 99 -22.57 2.62 1.06
N LEU A 100 -22.04 1.42 1.29
CA LEU A 100 -21.66 0.50 0.23
C LEU A 100 -22.64 -0.67 0.22
N TYR A 101 -23.15 -0.98 -0.97
CA TYR A 101 -24.16 -2.01 -1.19
C TYR A 101 -23.66 -3.09 -2.13
N HIS A 102 -24.27 -4.26 -2.10
CA HIS A 102 -23.94 -5.38 -3.00
C HIS A 102 -22.44 -5.67 -3.03
N THR A 103 -21.81 -5.61 -1.86
CA THR A 103 -20.38 -5.80 -1.67
C THR A 103 -20.03 -7.27 -1.92
N GLY A 104 -18.93 -7.54 -2.62
CA GLY A 104 -18.56 -8.92 -2.90
C GLY A 104 -17.27 -9.08 -3.67
N GLY A 105 -16.58 -10.19 -3.42
CA GLY A 105 -15.43 -10.62 -4.20
C GLY A 105 -15.86 -10.98 -5.63
N ILE A 106 -15.04 -10.64 -6.61
CA ILE A 106 -15.22 -11.05 -8.00
C ILE A 106 -14.19 -12.15 -8.30
N PRO A 107 -14.62 -13.39 -8.54
CA PRO A 107 -13.73 -14.44 -9.01
C PRO A 107 -13.29 -14.11 -10.42
N ASP A 108 -11.98 -13.95 -10.60
CA ASP A 108 -11.36 -13.67 -11.89
C ASP A 108 -9.99 -14.37 -11.95
N HIS A 109 -9.78 -15.20 -12.98
CA HIS A 109 -8.57 -15.99 -13.10
C HIS A 109 -7.35 -15.08 -13.27
N GLY A 110 -6.47 -15.07 -12.25
CA GLY A 110 -5.28 -14.22 -12.24
C GLY A 110 -5.48 -12.84 -11.63
N TYR A 111 -6.66 -12.52 -11.09
CA TYR A 111 -6.94 -11.28 -10.37
C TYR A 111 -7.57 -11.55 -9.00
N LYS A 112 -7.38 -10.61 -8.07
CA LYS A 112 -8.27 -10.42 -6.92
C LYS A 112 -9.22 -9.29 -7.29
N GLY A 113 -10.52 -9.59 -7.34
CA GLY A 113 -11.55 -8.62 -7.61
C GLY A 113 -12.42 -8.34 -6.39
N PHE A 114 -12.87 -7.10 -6.23
CA PHE A 114 -13.89 -6.70 -5.28
C PHE A 114 -14.84 -5.70 -5.94
N SER A 115 -16.12 -5.75 -5.63
CA SER A 115 -17.06 -4.74 -6.09
C SER A 115 -18.04 -4.32 -5.02
N HIS A 116 -18.53 -3.11 -5.17
CA HIS A 116 -19.63 -2.55 -4.40
C HIS A 116 -20.41 -1.56 -5.26
N ILE A 117 -21.57 -1.13 -4.76
CA ILE A 117 -22.41 -0.11 -5.39
C ILE A 117 -22.52 1.09 -4.43
N VAL A 118 -22.43 2.28 -4.99
CA VAL A 118 -22.77 3.55 -4.33
C VAL A 118 -23.99 4.12 -5.04
N TYR A 119 -25.00 4.56 -4.27
CA TYR A 119 -26.19 5.21 -4.81
C TYR A 119 -26.13 6.72 -4.60
N PHE A 120 -26.56 7.46 -5.62
CA PHE A 120 -26.76 8.91 -5.54
C PHE A 120 -28.10 9.24 -4.87
N PRO A 121 -28.30 10.49 -4.40
CA PRO A 121 -29.59 10.94 -3.89
C PRO A 121 -30.75 10.79 -4.89
N SER A 122 -30.47 10.80 -6.20
CA SER A 122 -31.45 10.52 -7.26
C SER A 122 -31.95 9.07 -7.29
N GLY A 123 -31.29 8.16 -6.57
CA GLY A 123 -31.55 6.72 -6.58
C GLY A 123 -30.75 5.96 -7.64
N GLU A 124 -30.02 6.65 -8.53
CA GLU A 124 -29.13 6.01 -9.50
C GLU A 124 -27.91 5.39 -8.81
N GLY A 125 -27.54 4.17 -9.20
CA GLY A 125 -26.41 3.45 -8.62
C GLY A 125 -25.21 3.36 -9.58
N ILE A 126 -24.00 3.51 -9.06
CA ILE A 126 -22.76 3.17 -9.76
C ILE A 126 -22.15 1.94 -9.09
N ARG A 127 -21.93 0.89 -9.88
CA ARG A 127 -21.12 -0.25 -9.49
C ARG A 127 -19.65 0.07 -9.72
N ILE A 128 -18.87 -0.02 -8.65
CA ILE A 128 -17.42 0.17 -8.64
C ILE A 128 -16.78 -1.20 -8.49
N ILE A 129 -15.84 -1.52 -9.39
CA ILE A 129 -15.13 -2.78 -9.43
C ILE A 129 -13.63 -2.49 -9.33
N TRP A 130 -13.00 -3.07 -8.32
CA TRP A 130 -11.56 -2.99 -8.07
C TRP A 130 -10.91 -4.31 -8.49
N LYS A 131 -9.88 -4.25 -9.33
CA LYS A 131 -9.13 -5.44 -9.74
C LYS A 131 -7.64 -5.25 -9.48
N LYS A 132 -7.05 -6.16 -8.70
CA LYS A 132 -5.60 -6.27 -8.52
C LYS A 132 -5.11 -7.53 -9.21
N LYS A 133 -4.14 -7.40 -10.13
CA LYS A 133 -3.49 -8.56 -10.74
C LYS A 133 -2.76 -9.37 -9.67
N ASN A 134 -2.92 -10.69 -9.68
CA ASN A 134 -2.17 -11.57 -8.80
C ASN A 134 -0.67 -11.46 -9.09
N ALA A 135 0.14 -11.43 -8.03
CA ALA A 135 1.58 -11.47 -8.18
C ALA A 135 1.97 -12.75 -8.96
N PRO A 136 2.81 -12.64 -10.01
CA PRO A 136 3.27 -13.80 -10.74
C PRO A 136 4.00 -14.75 -9.79
N LYS A 137 3.59 -16.02 -9.75
CA LYS A 137 4.29 -17.05 -8.99
C LYS A 137 5.68 -17.26 -9.61
N GLY A 138 6.73 -17.08 -8.82
CA GLY A 138 8.08 -17.48 -9.21
C GLY A 138 8.88 -16.50 -10.07
N SER A 139 8.49 -15.22 -10.23
CA SER A 139 9.36 -14.25 -10.91
C SER A 139 10.53 -13.86 -10.02
N THR A 140 11.68 -14.54 -10.17
CA THR A 140 12.95 -14.10 -9.60
C THR A 140 13.47 -12.91 -10.42
N ARG A 141 12.92 -11.71 -10.15
CA ARG A 141 13.49 -10.46 -10.68
C ARG A 141 14.99 -10.42 -10.38
N LYS A 142 15.84 -9.93 -11.28
CA LYS A 142 17.28 -9.81 -11.03
C LYS A 142 17.52 -8.96 -9.77
N THR A 143 18.42 -9.38 -8.88
CA THR A 143 18.76 -8.57 -7.69
C THR A 143 19.58 -7.36 -8.12
N ASN A 144 19.19 -6.16 -7.67
CA ASN A 144 19.99 -4.96 -7.83
C ASN A 144 21.26 -5.05 -6.95
N LYS A 145 22.38 -5.45 -7.55
CA LYS A 145 23.64 -5.68 -6.82
C LYS A 145 24.17 -4.40 -6.17
N GLY A 146 24.10 -3.27 -6.87
CA GLY A 146 24.56 -1.98 -6.34
C GLY A 146 23.81 -1.57 -5.08
N LEU A 147 22.49 -1.77 -5.07
CA LEU A 147 21.65 -1.53 -3.89
C LEU A 147 22.01 -2.49 -2.74
N LEU A 148 22.16 -3.78 -3.02
CA LEU A 148 22.52 -4.78 -2.02
C LEU A 148 23.88 -4.48 -1.37
N ASP A 149 24.88 -4.11 -2.16
CA ASP A 149 26.22 -3.79 -1.67
C ASP A 149 26.24 -2.49 -0.86
N LEU A 150 25.42 -1.50 -1.24
CA LEU A 150 25.21 -0.29 -0.43
C LEU A 150 24.66 -0.64 0.96
N LEU A 151 23.61 -1.47 1.01
CA LEU A 151 22.99 -1.88 2.27
C LEU A 151 23.97 -2.65 3.16
N LYS A 152 24.80 -3.55 2.59
CA LYS A 152 25.87 -4.23 3.34
C LYS A 152 26.88 -3.25 3.92
N ARG A 153 27.32 -2.23 3.17
CA ARG A 153 28.19 -1.19 3.71
C ARG A 153 27.55 -0.42 4.86
N TRP A 154 26.24 -0.18 4.81
CA TRP A 154 25.51 0.47 5.91
C TRP A 154 25.43 -0.39 7.16
N ILE A 155 25.33 -1.72 7.00
CA ILE A 155 25.43 -2.67 8.12
C ILE A 155 26.79 -2.53 8.81
N GLU A 156 27.89 -2.48 8.06
CA GLU A 156 29.22 -2.29 8.66
C GLU A 156 29.44 -0.91 9.27
N LYS A 157 28.81 0.12 8.69
CA LYS A 157 28.78 1.47 9.26
C LYS A 157 27.81 1.64 10.42
N LYS A 158 27.28 0.54 10.99
CA LYS A 158 26.39 0.53 12.17
C LYS A 158 25.06 1.27 11.99
N PHE A 159 24.64 1.53 10.75
CA PHE A 159 23.37 2.20 10.47
C PHE A 159 22.16 1.40 11.01
N PHE A 160 22.27 0.07 10.93
CA PHE A 160 21.28 -0.90 11.40
C PHE A 160 21.46 -1.32 12.86
N ASN A 161 22.32 -0.66 13.64
CA ASN A 161 22.38 -0.86 15.10
C ASN A 161 21.15 -0.26 15.81
N LYS A 162 20.37 0.56 15.11
CA LYS A 162 19.03 0.96 15.52
C LYS A 162 18.02 0.31 14.59
N LYS A 163 16.83 0.02 15.11
CA LYS A 163 15.69 -0.49 14.34
C LYS A 163 15.27 0.54 13.28
N ARG A 164 15.20 0.12 12.02
CA ARG A 164 14.84 0.95 10.86
C ARG A 164 13.62 0.37 10.16
N ASP A 165 12.67 1.20 9.73
CA ASP A 165 11.62 0.74 8.80
C ASP A 165 12.02 0.94 7.33
N GLY A 166 11.20 0.41 6.44
CA GLY A 166 11.40 0.51 4.99
C GLY A 166 11.44 1.96 4.50
N LEU A 167 10.65 2.87 5.09
CA LEU A 167 10.60 4.27 4.68
C LEU A 167 11.87 5.02 5.05
N GLU A 168 12.39 4.85 6.27
CA GLU A 168 13.66 5.43 6.71
C GLU A 168 14.82 5.03 5.78
N ILE A 169 14.88 3.74 5.44
CA ILE A 169 15.92 3.20 4.54
C ILE A 169 15.74 3.80 3.13
N TYR A 170 14.50 3.81 2.61
CA TYR A 170 14.19 4.38 1.31
C TYR A 170 14.56 5.85 1.21
N LYS A 171 14.17 6.67 2.19
CA LYS A 171 14.48 8.11 2.30
C LYS A 171 15.98 8.35 2.25
N LYS A 172 16.73 7.61 3.06
CA LYS A 172 18.19 7.75 3.12
C LYS A 172 18.86 7.41 1.79
N ILE A 173 18.42 6.34 1.11
CA ILE A 173 19.00 5.98 -0.19
C ILE A 173 18.70 7.07 -1.22
N LYS A 174 17.45 7.55 -1.29
CA LYS A 174 17.06 8.62 -2.23
C LYS A 174 17.82 9.92 -2.01
N THR A 175 18.24 10.20 -0.78
CA THR A 175 18.96 11.44 -0.44
C THR A 175 20.48 11.32 -0.66
N GLU A 176 21.07 10.15 -0.37
CA GLU A 176 22.54 10.00 -0.29
C GLU A 176 23.13 9.18 -1.45
N SER A 177 22.31 8.70 -2.38
CA SER A 177 22.73 7.79 -3.44
C SER A 177 22.10 8.12 -4.78
N ASN A 178 22.91 8.04 -5.84
CA ASN A 178 22.46 8.16 -7.23
C ASN A 178 21.99 6.82 -7.83
N ILE A 179 21.81 5.79 -7.00
CA ILE A 179 21.32 4.49 -7.47
C ILE A 179 19.86 4.65 -7.90
N SER A 180 19.57 4.30 -9.15
CA SER A 180 18.20 4.08 -9.60
C SER A 180 17.72 2.70 -9.13
N PHE A 181 16.59 2.67 -8.44
CA PHE A 181 15.97 1.45 -7.93
C PHE A 181 14.47 1.64 -7.75
N THR A 182 13.74 0.53 -7.76
CA THR A 182 12.33 0.45 -7.38
C THR A 182 12.17 0.02 -5.92
N VAL A 183 11.03 0.35 -5.31
CA VAL A 183 10.72 -0.06 -3.93
C VAL A 183 10.74 -1.59 -3.80
N SER A 184 10.22 -2.31 -4.79
CA SER A 184 10.31 -3.77 -4.87
C SER A 184 11.74 -4.31 -4.79
N GLU A 185 12.71 -3.63 -5.41
CA GLU A 185 14.12 -4.04 -5.35
C GLU A 185 14.73 -3.83 -3.98
N LEU A 186 14.37 -2.74 -3.29
CA LEU A 186 14.76 -2.50 -1.91
C LEU A 186 14.21 -3.57 -0.98
N GLU A 187 12.90 -3.84 -1.04
CA GLU A 187 12.26 -4.89 -0.24
C GLU A 187 12.95 -6.25 -0.49
N LYS A 188 13.27 -6.56 -1.76
CA LYS A 188 13.98 -7.77 -2.12
C LYS A 188 15.38 -7.83 -1.50
N CYS A 189 16.15 -6.75 -1.55
CA CYS A 189 17.49 -6.72 -0.96
C CYS A 189 17.43 -6.94 0.55
N LEU A 190 16.47 -6.33 1.26
CA LEU A 190 16.26 -6.57 2.68
C LEU A 190 15.86 -8.02 2.97
N LYS A 191 14.97 -8.62 2.15
CA LYS A 191 14.63 -10.06 2.26
C LYS A 191 15.86 -10.96 2.11
N ILE A 192 16.79 -10.62 1.22
CA ILE A 192 18.06 -11.36 1.06
C ILE A 192 18.91 -11.24 2.32
N LEU A 193 19.06 -10.03 2.85
CA LEU A 193 19.86 -9.77 4.05
C LEU A 193 19.31 -10.47 5.31
N CYS A 194 17.98 -10.64 5.40
CA CYS A 194 17.31 -11.39 6.46
C CYS A 194 17.19 -12.90 6.19
N SER A 195 17.59 -13.39 5.01
CA SER A 195 17.41 -14.80 4.68
C SER A 195 18.34 -15.68 5.53
N SER A 196 17.93 -16.92 5.77
CA SER A 196 18.70 -17.92 6.54
C SER A 196 20.12 -18.15 6.01
N ARG A 197 20.37 -17.87 4.72
CA ARG A 197 21.69 -17.97 4.08
C ARG A 197 22.64 -16.83 4.46
N HIS A 198 22.11 -15.63 4.68
CA HIS A 198 22.92 -14.44 4.92
C HIS A 198 22.92 -14.04 6.39
N LYS A 199 21.73 -14.01 7.03
CA LYS A 199 21.52 -13.62 8.44
C LYS A 199 22.30 -12.36 8.84
N LEU A 200 22.27 -11.33 7.99
CA LEU A 200 22.93 -10.06 8.27
C LEU A 200 22.02 -9.06 8.98
N LEU A 201 20.71 -9.25 8.86
CA LEU A 201 19.69 -8.44 9.51
C LEU A 201 18.59 -9.33 10.09
N GLU A 202 18.11 -8.95 11.26
CA GLU A 202 16.84 -9.40 11.83
C GLU A 202 15.69 -8.55 11.30
N LYS A 203 14.48 -9.10 11.35
CA LYS A 203 13.26 -8.36 11.06
C LYS A 203 12.11 -8.82 11.95
N ASP A 204 11.29 -7.88 12.40
CA ASP A 204 10.06 -8.17 13.13
C ASP A 204 9.06 -7.01 13.01
N SER A 205 7.79 -7.30 13.27
CA SER A 205 6.72 -6.32 13.34
C SER A 205 6.63 -5.74 14.75
N ILE A 206 7.06 -4.49 14.92
CA ILE A 206 7.02 -3.77 16.19
C ILE A 206 5.95 -2.68 16.07
N ASP A 207 4.96 -2.69 16.95
CA ASP A 207 3.80 -1.77 16.92
C ASP A 207 3.08 -1.76 15.56
N GLY A 208 3.05 -2.92 14.90
CA GLY A 208 2.43 -3.10 13.59
C GLY A 208 3.20 -2.45 12.42
N ILE A 209 4.51 -2.21 12.60
CA ILE A 209 5.44 -1.71 11.58
C ILE A 209 6.62 -2.69 11.45
N LEU A 210 6.90 -3.14 10.24
CA LEU A 210 8.05 -3.99 9.95
C LEU A 210 9.36 -3.20 10.10
N LYS A 211 10.23 -3.64 11.02
CA LYS A 211 11.53 -3.05 11.32
C LYS A 211 12.68 -4.02 11.04
N TYR A 212 13.86 -3.48 10.76
CA TYR A 212 15.10 -4.19 10.43
C TYR A 212 16.27 -3.70 11.30
N TRP A 213 17.09 -4.60 11.81
CA TRP A 213 18.28 -4.28 12.62
C TRP A 213 19.33 -5.40 12.55
N ARG A 214 20.56 -5.14 13.01
CA ARG A 214 21.61 -6.15 13.16
C ARG A 214 21.57 -6.75 14.57
N GLU A 215 21.62 -8.07 14.70
CA GLU A 215 21.68 -8.74 16.01
C GLU A 215 22.97 -8.36 16.78
N GLY A 216 22.87 -8.16 18.10
CA GLY A 216 24.02 -7.81 18.96
C GLY A 216 24.36 -6.32 19.06
N SER A 217 23.42 -5.43 18.69
CA SER A 217 23.49 -3.98 18.91
C SER A 217 22.78 -3.53 20.18
#